data_AF-A0A453HES8-F1
#
_entry.id   AF-A0A453HES8-F1
#
_cell.length_a   1.000
_cell.length_b   1.000
_cell.length_c   1.000
_cell.angle_alpha   90.00
_cell.angle_beta   90.00
_cell.angle_gamma   90.00
#
_symmetry.space_group_name_H-M   'P 1'
#
loop_
_entity.id
_entity.type
_entity.pdbx_description
1 polymer ?
#
loop_
_entity_poly.entity_id
_entity_poly.type
_entity_poly.pdbx_seq_one_letter_code
_entity_poly.pdbx_strand_id
1 'polypeptide(L)'
;MLNDKDNFTQKGLLQRPDHADMRYKCRTYARLLQFIKSLDKSCMIPLRKAYCHSLNLLIRREAREYSNELRNSSKASKSSTPSFEGPAGANQPAGIADSPAEAYSKMITAFIPLLVDESLFLAHFMCFEVPTSDGSDSDEDSTPKTSGSSGSSAKPSNNSSADLGVLNECLQEMLDGIQEDFYAIVDWAFKLDPLSCIPMHGITDRYIAGQKTEVAGYVSVLLDDLESRITILFSRHSSLMMPVSRSKSMSVM
;
A
#
# COMPACT_ATOMS: atom_id res chain seq x y z
N MET A 1 -19.39 3.22 26.87
CA MET A 1 -19.47 1.81 26.42
C MET A 1 -18.63 1.69 25.16
N LEU A 2 -17.36 1.31 25.29
CA LEU A 2 -16.42 1.13 24.19
C LEU A 2 -16.07 -0.36 24.18
N ASN A 3 -16.79 -1.13 23.37
CA ASN A 3 -16.50 -2.53 23.16
C ASN A 3 -16.66 -2.84 21.67
N ASP A 4 -15.86 -2.18 20.83
CA ASP A 4 -15.67 -2.52 19.42
C ASP A 4 -14.68 -3.69 19.32
N LYS A 5 -15.08 -4.85 19.84
CA LYS A 5 -14.31 -6.11 19.71
C LYS A 5 -14.65 -6.90 18.45
N ASP A 6 -15.53 -6.39 17.59
CA ASP A 6 -16.14 -7.20 16.53
C ASP A 6 -15.75 -6.84 15.10
N ASN A 7 -14.83 -5.89 14.86
CA ASN A 7 -14.38 -5.58 13.49
C ASN A 7 -13.18 -6.43 13.01
N PHE A 8 -12.58 -7.27 13.86
CA PHE A 8 -11.40 -8.07 13.48
C PHE A 8 -11.37 -9.48 14.09
N THR A 9 -12.49 -9.98 14.62
CA THR A 9 -12.49 -11.21 15.43
C THR A 9 -13.33 -12.32 14.81
N GLN A 10 -13.06 -12.66 13.55
CA GLN A 10 -13.23 -14.03 13.08
C GLN A 10 -11.87 -14.56 12.68
N LYS A 11 -11.12 -15.08 13.67
CA LYS A 11 -9.86 -15.81 13.45
C LYS A 11 -10.04 -16.78 12.27
N GLY A 12 -9.39 -16.52 11.14
CA GLY A 12 -9.37 -17.42 9.98
C GLY A 12 -10.01 -16.90 8.70
N LEU A 13 -10.61 -15.71 8.67
CA LEU A 13 -10.98 -15.03 7.42
C LEU A 13 -10.12 -13.80 7.21
N LEU A 14 -9.21 -13.91 6.23
CA LEU A 14 -8.31 -12.86 5.79
C LEU A 14 -9.12 -11.67 5.23
N GLN A 15 -9.48 -10.71 6.08
CA GLN A 15 -10.24 -9.55 5.64
C GLN A 15 -9.29 -8.51 5.05
N ARG A 16 -9.58 -8.09 3.81
CA ARG A 16 -8.87 -6.99 3.16
C ARG A 16 -9.14 -5.70 3.98
N PRO A 17 -8.11 -4.88 4.26
CA PRO A 17 -8.34 -3.58 4.89
C PRO A 17 -9.29 -2.74 4.04
N ASP A 18 -10.29 -2.16 4.70
CA ASP A 18 -11.29 -1.30 4.07
C ASP A 18 -11.51 -0.05 4.92
N HIS A 19 -11.25 1.11 4.32
CA HIS A 19 -11.35 2.41 4.96
C HIS A 19 -12.61 3.19 4.53
N ALA A 20 -13.57 2.57 3.84
CA ALA A 20 -14.75 3.26 3.31
C ALA A 20 -15.56 4.00 4.39
N ASP A 21 -15.82 3.37 5.54
CA ASP A 21 -16.56 3.99 6.65
C ASP A 21 -15.75 5.14 7.28
N MET A 22 -14.44 4.97 7.48
CA MET A 22 -13.57 6.04 7.96
C MET A 22 -13.60 7.23 7.01
N ARG A 23 -13.42 7.01 5.70
CA ARG A 23 -13.48 8.06 4.67
C ARG A 23 -14.84 8.74 4.65
N TYR A 24 -15.93 7.99 4.79
CA TYR A 24 -17.29 8.55 4.89
C TYR A 24 -17.41 9.52 6.08
N LYS A 25 -16.97 9.08 7.26
CA LYS A 25 -16.94 9.93 8.47
C LYS A 25 -16.06 11.16 8.27
N CYS A 26 -14.87 11.03 7.70
CA CYS A 26 -13.99 12.15 7.36
C CYS A 26 -14.69 13.16 6.45
N ARG A 27 -15.37 12.71 5.39
CA ARG A 27 -16.07 13.58 4.42
C ARG A 27 -17.13 14.48 5.07
N THR A 28 -17.74 14.07 6.19
CA THR A 28 -18.68 14.93 6.93
C THR A 28 -18.04 16.24 7.41
N TYR A 29 -16.72 16.24 7.62
CA TYR A 29 -15.95 17.41 8.06
C TYR A 29 -15.34 18.22 6.91
N ALA A 30 -15.45 17.78 5.65
CA ALA A 30 -14.77 18.42 4.52
C ALA A 30 -15.12 19.91 4.37
N ARG A 31 -16.40 20.27 4.54
CA ARG A 31 -16.85 21.67 4.47
C ARG A 31 -16.30 22.52 5.62
N LEU A 32 -16.18 21.94 6.81
CA LEU A 32 -15.57 22.61 7.96
C LEU A 32 -14.07 22.88 7.71
N LEU A 33 -13.35 21.91 7.12
CA LEU A 33 -11.94 22.07 6.78
C LEU A 33 -11.71 23.20 5.77
N GLN A 34 -12.60 23.36 4.79
CA GLN A 34 -12.52 24.47 3.84
C GLN A 34 -12.69 25.84 4.54
N PHE A 35 -13.63 25.95 5.48
CA PHE A 35 -13.79 27.18 6.28
C PHE A 35 -12.59 27.43 7.18
N ILE A 36 -12.05 26.40 7.81
CA ILE A 36 -10.85 26.51 8.64
C ILE A 36 -9.66 27.02 7.80
N LYS A 37 -9.43 26.43 6.61
CA LYS A 37 -8.37 26.86 5.67
C LYS A 37 -8.55 28.32 5.23
N SER A 38 -9.78 28.80 5.05
CA SER A 38 -10.04 30.19 4.64
C SER A 38 -9.87 31.20 5.78
N LEU A 39 -10.14 30.79 7.02
CA LEU A 39 -9.96 31.63 8.21
C LEU A 39 -8.48 31.75 8.62
N ASP A 40 -7.77 30.63 8.69
CA ASP A 40 -6.35 30.59 9.06
C ASP A 40 -5.64 29.43 8.37
N LYS A 41 -4.75 29.73 7.42
CA LYS A 41 -4.00 28.68 6.71
C LYS A 41 -3.00 27.95 7.59
N SER A 42 -2.53 28.58 8.67
CA SER A 42 -1.47 28.03 9.53
C SER A 42 -1.92 26.78 10.29
N CYS A 43 -3.21 26.68 10.61
CA CYS A 43 -3.77 25.54 11.33
C CYS A 43 -3.88 24.27 10.49
N MET A 44 -3.77 24.36 9.15
CA MET A 44 -3.79 23.19 8.27
C MET A 44 -2.55 22.32 8.46
N ILE A 45 -1.40 22.90 8.79
CA ILE A 45 -0.14 22.16 8.98
C ILE A 45 -0.25 21.15 10.15
N PRO A 46 -0.55 21.55 11.40
CA PRO A 46 -0.67 20.60 12.50
C PRO A 46 -1.79 19.59 12.29
N LEU A 47 -2.87 19.97 11.63
CA LEU A 47 -3.97 19.06 11.30
C LEU A 47 -3.54 17.97 10.31
N ARG A 48 -2.85 18.35 9.22
CA ARG A 48 -2.30 17.40 8.24
C ARG A 48 -1.37 16.40 8.91
N LYS A 49 -0.45 16.87 9.77
CA LYS A 49 0.46 16.00 10.53
C LYS A 49 -0.27 15.03 11.44
N ALA A 50 -1.22 15.51 12.24
CA ALA A 50 -1.99 14.66 13.14
C ALA A 50 -2.76 13.56 12.40
N TYR A 51 -3.34 13.89 11.23
CA TYR A 51 -4.00 12.92 10.38
C TYR A 51 -3.02 11.91 9.78
N CYS A 52 -1.93 12.37 9.16
CA CYS A 52 -0.92 11.51 8.55
C CYS A 52 -0.33 10.53 9.58
N HIS A 53 0.00 11.03 10.77
CA HIS A 53 0.49 10.21 11.86
C HIS A 53 -0.54 9.15 12.30
N SER A 54 -1.80 9.54 12.49
CA SER A 54 -2.85 8.61 12.92
C SER A 54 -3.12 7.52 11.87
N LEU A 55 -3.14 7.91 10.59
CA LEU A 55 -3.35 6.99 9.48
C LEU A 55 -2.15 6.07 9.25
N ASN A 56 -0.92 6.55 9.45
CA ASN A 56 0.28 5.72 9.46
C ASN A 56 0.16 4.59 10.49
N LEU A 57 -0.20 4.93 11.74
CA LEU A 57 -0.37 3.95 12.81
C LEU A 57 -1.40 2.88 12.45
N LEU A 58 -2.52 3.29 11.84
CA LEU A 58 -3.58 2.38 11.38
C LEU A 58 -3.08 1.44 10.28
N ILE A 59 -2.59 1.99 9.16
CA ILE A 59 -2.14 1.21 8.00
C ILE A 59 -1.04 0.24 8.41
N ARG A 60 -0.06 0.69 9.20
CA ARG A 60 1.03 -0.16 9.67
C ARG A 60 0.56 -1.25 10.60
N ARG A 61 -0.41 -0.98 11.47
CA ARG A 61 -1.01 -2.01 12.33
C ARG A 61 -1.71 -3.07 11.49
N GLU A 62 -2.54 -2.65 10.55
CA GLU A 62 -3.27 -3.56 9.66
C GLU A 62 -2.31 -4.38 8.78
N ALA A 63 -1.26 -3.77 8.24
CA ALA A 63 -0.22 -4.45 7.48
C ALA A 63 0.44 -5.58 8.29
N ARG A 64 0.78 -5.31 9.56
CA ARG A 64 1.34 -6.33 10.46
C ARG A 64 0.35 -7.43 10.79
N GLU A 65 -0.89 -7.07 11.12
CA GLU A 65 -1.93 -8.05 11.47
C GLU A 65 -2.26 -8.96 10.27
N TYR A 66 -2.43 -8.38 9.08
CA TYR A 66 -2.66 -9.09 7.83
C TYR A 66 -1.49 -10.01 7.45
N SER A 67 -0.26 -9.50 7.50
CA SER A 67 0.95 -10.30 7.27
C SER A 67 1.07 -11.45 8.26
N ASN A 68 0.78 -11.23 9.54
CA ASN A 68 0.79 -12.29 10.54
C ASN A 68 -0.27 -13.35 10.27
N GLU A 69 -1.45 -12.97 9.81
CA GLU A 69 -2.50 -13.92 9.43
C GLU A 69 -2.10 -14.76 8.23
N LEU A 70 -1.56 -14.15 7.16
CA LEU A 70 -1.01 -14.86 6.00
C LEU A 70 0.07 -15.88 6.38
N ARG A 71 0.93 -15.52 7.33
CA ARG A 71 1.99 -16.41 7.81
C ARG A 71 1.45 -17.55 8.66
N ASN A 72 0.37 -17.32 9.41
CA ASN A 72 -0.28 -18.31 10.25
C ASN A 72 -1.14 -19.29 9.42
N SER A 73 -1.84 -18.81 8.38
CA SER A 73 -2.60 -19.67 7.47
C SER A 73 -1.67 -20.65 6.72
N SER A 74 -0.49 -20.19 6.29
CA SER A 74 0.54 -21.03 5.66
C SER A 74 1.12 -22.10 6.62
N LYS A 75 1.19 -21.82 7.93
CA LYS A 75 1.62 -22.80 8.95
C LYS A 75 0.54 -23.83 9.29
N ALA A 76 -0.72 -23.42 9.38
CA ALA A 76 -1.83 -24.32 9.68
C ALA A 76 -1.98 -25.41 8.61
N SER A 77 -1.73 -25.07 7.34
CA SER A 77 -1.73 -26.01 6.22
C SER A 77 -0.69 -27.13 6.34
N LYS A 78 0.46 -26.89 7.00
CA LYS A 78 1.52 -27.91 7.21
C LYS A 78 1.20 -28.91 8.32
N SER A 79 0.14 -28.69 9.10
CA SER A 79 -0.25 -29.57 10.22
C SER A 79 -1.28 -30.65 9.85
N SER A 80 -1.63 -30.80 8.57
CA SER A 80 -2.45 -31.93 8.15
C SER A 80 -1.62 -33.23 8.20
N THR A 81 -1.88 -34.03 9.22
CA THR A 81 -1.49 -35.44 9.30
C THR A 81 -1.77 -36.15 7.97
N PRO A 82 -0.84 -36.96 7.44
CA PRO A 82 -1.11 -37.76 6.25
C PRO A 82 -2.08 -38.88 6.65
N SER A 83 -3.38 -38.66 6.44
CA SER A 83 -4.37 -39.72 6.59
C SER A 83 -4.35 -40.56 5.32
N PHE A 84 -3.87 -41.78 5.45
CA PHE A 84 -3.80 -42.78 4.40
C PHE A 84 -5.21 -43.24 3.97
N GLU A 85 -5.50 -42.99 2.68
CA GLU A 85 -6.30 -43.73 1.70
C GLU A 85 -7.78 -44.11 1.94
N GLY A 86 -8.65 -43.61 1.05
CA GLY A 86 -9.99 -44.11 0.77
C GLY A 86 -10.56 -43.45 -0.50
N PRO A 87 -11.04 -44.21 -1.51
CA PRO A 87 -11.45 -43.64 -2.79
C PRO A 87 -12.93 -43.27 -2.78
N ALA A 88 -13.26 -42.00 -3.02
CA ALA A 88 -14.42 -41.51 -3.78
C ALA A 88 -14.79 -40.06 -3.35
N GLY A 89 -15.09 -39.22 -4.34
CA GLY A 89 -15.80 -37.96 -4.15
C GLY A 89 -15.06 -36.74 -4.68
N ALA A 90 -15.06 -36.58 -6.00
CA ALA A 90 -14.77 -35.29 -6.64
C ALA A 90 -15.80 -34.26 -6.17
N ASN A 91 -15.39 -33.34 -5.28
CA ASN A 91 -15.90 -31.97 -5.06
C ASN A 91 -15.51 -31.45 -3.66
N GLN A 92 -14.21 -31.42 -3.38
CA GLN A 92 -13.66 -30.53 -2.35
C GLN A 92 -12.82 -29.50 -3.11
N PRO A 93 -13.02 -28.17 -2.95
CA PRO A 93 -12.02 -27.23 -3.42
C PRO A 93 -10.76 -27.57 -2.65
N ALA A 94 -9.76 -28.10 -3.37
CA ALA A 94 -8.47 -28.44 -2.80
C ALA A 94 -7.99 -27.23 -2.00
N GLY A 95 -7.78 -27.41 -0.69
CA GLY A 95 -7.08 -26.43 0.13
C GLY A 95 -5.68 -26.31 -0.42
N ILE A 96 -5.49 -25.40 -1.37
CA ILE A 96 -4.20 -25.06 -1.95
C ILE A 96 -3.35 -24.58 -0.78
N ALA A 97 -2.27 -25.30 -0.49
CA ALA A 97 -1.26 -24.82 0.43
C ALA A 97 -0.73 -23.48 -0.13
N ASP A 98 -1.06 -22.38 0.53
CA ASP A 98 -0.60 -21.05 0.11
C ASP A 98 0.94 -21.03 0.17
N SER A 99 1.55 -20.97 -1.02
CA SER A 99 2.99 -20.76 -1.19
C SER A 99 3.43 -19.47 -0.49
N PRO A 100 4.64 -19.38 0.08
CA PRO A 100 5.15 -18.11 0.62
C PRO A 100 5.12 -16.95 -0.40
N ALA A 101 5.26 -17.23 -1.71
CA ALA A 101 5.09 -16.23 -2.76
C ALA A 101 3.62 -15.78 -2.95
N GLU A 102 2.66 -16.68 -2.70
CA GLU A 102 1.23 -16.36 -2.75
C GLU A 102 0.82 -15.45 -1.58
N ALA A 103 1.40 -15.65 -0.40
CA ALA A 103 1.23 -14.74 0.73
C ALA A 103 1.74 -13.32 0.39
N TYR A 104 2.91 -13.21 -0.26
CA TYR A 104 3.40 -11.93 -0.77
C TYR A 104 2.45 -11.31 -1.81
N SER A 105 1.96 -12.12 -2.76
CA SER A 105 0.96 -11.70 -3.75
C SER A 105 -0.28 -11.09 -3.11
N LYS A 106 -0.85 -11.77 -2.09
CA LYS A 106 -2.01 -11.29 -1.33
C LYS A 106 -1.72 -9.98 -0.60
N MET A 107 -0.54 -9.85 0.02
CA MET A 107 -0.11 -8.61 0.68
C MET A 107 -0.09 -7.43 -0.28
N ILE A 108 0.60 -7.56 -1.43
CA ILE A 108 0.67 -6.50 -2.44
C ILE A 108 -0.71 -6.17 -3.00
N THR A 109 -1.51 -7.20 -3.33
CA THR A 109 -2.84 -7.03 -3.92
C THR A 109 -3.82 -6.30 -3.00
N ALA A 110 -3.70 -6.53 -1.70
CA ALA A 110 -4.51 -5.85 -0.70
C ALA A 110 -4.06 -4.40 -0.49
N PHE A 111 -2.77 -4.19 -0.22
CA PHE A 111 -2.27 -2.91 0.26
C PHE A 111 -1.91 -1.91 -0.84
N ILE A 112 -1.38 -2.32 -1.99
CA ILE A 112 -0.97 -1.33 -3.01
C ILE A 112 -2.15 -0.43 -3.44
N PRO A 113 -3.34 -0.96 -3.79
CA PRO A 113 -4.49 -0.11 -4.11
C PRO A 113 -4.96 0.73 -2.92
N LEU A 114 -4.90 0.19 -1.69
CA LEU A 114 -5.25 0.94 -0.48
C LEU A 114 -4.34 2.16 -0.29
N LEU A 115 -3.02 1.99 -0.45
CA LEU A 115 -2.05 3.07 -0.31
C LEU A 115 -2.25 4.16 -1.36
N VAL A 116 -2.56 3.77 -2.61
CA VAL A 116 -2.92 4.72 -3.68
C VAL A 116 -4.18 5.49 -3.31
N ASP A 117 -5.23 4.78 -2.89
CA ASP A 117 -6.50 5.40 -2.52
C ASP A 117 -6.37 6.33 -1.31
N GLU A 118 -5.59 5.97 -0.29
CA GLU A 118 -5.34 6.83 0.87
C GLU A 118 -4.52 8.07 0.51
N SER A 119 -3.54 7.92 -0.39
CA SER A 119 -2.76 9.06 -0.89
C SER A 119 -3.63 10.04 -1.67
N LEU A 120 -4.52 9.52 -2.53
CA LEU A 120 -5.53 10.29 -3.23
C LEU A 120 -6.49 10.97 -2.24
N PHE A 121 -7.02 10.21 -1.28
CA PHE A 121 -7.98 10.72 -0.32
C PHE A 121 -7.37 11.85 0.53
N LEU A 122 -6.14 11.68 1.01
CA LEU A 122 -5.40 12.72 1.75
C LEU A 122 -5.33 14.02 0.94
N ALA A 123 -4.88 13.94 -0.32
CA ALA A 123 -4.72 15.12 -1.17
C ALA A 123 -6.02 15.93 -1.29
N HIS A 124 -7.14 15.25 -1.54
CA HIS A 124 -8.44 15.88 -1.68
C HIS A 124 -9.01 16.37 -0.33
N PHE A 125 -8.96 15.53 0.70
CA PHE A 125 -9.56 15.81 1.99
C PHE A 125 -8.85 16.95 2.73
N MET A 126 -7.52 17.02 2.63
CA MET A 126 -6.70 18.06 3.27
C MET A 126 -6.55 19.33 2.43
N CYS A 127 -7.42 19.49 1.42
CA CYS A 127 -7.57 20.69 0.60
C CYS A 127 -6.24 21.10 -0.08
N PHE A 128 -5.47 20.15 -0.59
CA PHE A 128 -4.31 20.48 -1.41
C PHE A 128 -4.76 20.95 -2.80
N GLU A 129 -4.07 21.96 -3.35
CA GLU A 129 -4.31 22.42 -4.72
C GLU A 129 -3.56 21.49 -5.70
N VAL A 130 -4.14 20.32 -5.98
CA VAL A 130 -3.62 19.40 -7.00
C VAL A 130 -4.15 19.85 -8.37
N PRO A 131 -3.30 19.97 -9.41
CA PRO A 131 -3.78 20.23 -10.76
C PRO A 131 -4.70 19.08 -11.18
N THR A 132 -5.99 19.36 -11.33
CA THR A 132 -6.92 18.41 -11.94
C THR A 132 -6.62 18.39 -13.43
N SER A 133 -6.24 17.24 -13.98
CA SER A 133 -6.24 17.04 -15.43
C SER A 133 -7.69 17.11 -15.91
N ASP A 134 -8.03 18.24 -16.53
CA ASP A 134 -9.29 18.60 -17.19
C ASP A 134 -10.56 18.77 -16.33
N GLY A 135 -11.18 19.94 -16.53
CA GLY A 135 -12.52 20.26 -16.06
C GLY A 135 -13.57 19.43 -16.79
N SER A 136 -14.53 18.94 -16.01
CA SER A 136 -15.84 18.56 -16.50
C SER A 136 -16.85 19.34 -15.67
N ASP A 137 -17.27 20.48 -16.21
CA ASP A 137 -18.54 21.08 -15.87
C ASP A 137 -19.60 20.00 -16.09
N SER A 138 -20.16 19.49 -14.99
CA SER A 138 -21.42 18.76 -15.05
C SER A 138 -22.51 19.81 -15.12
N ASP A 139 -22.75 20.29 -16.33
CA ASP A 139 -23.96 21.01 -16.74
C ASP A 139 -25.17 20.08 -16.55
N GLU A 140 -25.97 20.30 -15.51
CA GLU A 140 -27.42 20.06 -15.60
C GLU A 140 -28.13 21.41 -15.44
N ASP A 141 -28.57 21.93 -16.59
CA ASP A 141 -29.34 23.16 -16.77
C ASP A 141 -30.76 23.04 -16.23
N SER A 142 -31.21 24.06 -15.49
CA SER A 142 -32.54 24.67 -15.66
C SER A 142 -32.70 25.99 -14.88
N THR A 143 -32.54 27.11 -15.61
CA THR A 143 -33.22 28.43 -15.47
C THR A 143 -32.58 29.57 -14.62
N PRO A 144 -32.88 30.87 -14.87
CA PRO A 144 -32.01 31.74 -15.67
C PRO A 144 -31.48 33.00 -14.95
N LYS A 145 -30.30 33.41 -15.42
CA LYS A 145 -29.53 34.66 -15.27
C LYS A 145 -30.19 35.87 -14.57
N THR A 146 -29.48 36.40 -13.58
CA THR A 146 -29.29 37.85 -13.41
C THR A 146 -27.79 38.18 -13.23
N SER A 147 -27.41 39.29 -13.87
CA SER A 147 -26.07 39.79 -14.15
C SER A 147 -25.20 40.14 -12.93
N GLY A 148 -23.89 39.85 -13.02
CA GLY A 148 -22.89 40.39 -12.10
C GLY A 148 -21.46 40.03 -12.49
N SER A 149 -20.82 40.94 -13.23
CA SER A 149 -19.40 41.00 -13.58
C SER A 149 -18.41 40.47 -12.53
N SER A 150 -17.43 39.65 -12.95
CA SER A 150 -15.99 39.90 -12.77
C SER A 150 -15.17 38.78 -13.39
N GLY A 151 -14.50 39.09 -14.51
CA GLY A 151 -13.48 38.22 -15.06
C GLY A 151 -12.25 38.18 -14.15
N SER A 152 -11.86 36.98 -13.74
CA SER A 152 -10.53 36.71 -13.18
C SER A 152 -9.93 35.58 -14.00
N SER A 153 -9.10 35.95 -14.97
CA SER A 153 -8.12 35.05 -15.59
C SER A 153 -7.26 34.44 -14.48
N ALA A 154 -7.48 33.17 -14.18
CA ALA A 154 -6.63 32.41 -13.27
C ALA A 154 -5.28 32.19 -13.95
N LYS A 155 -4.30 33.05 -13.63
CA LYS A 155 -2.89 32.73 -13.79
C LYS A 155 -2.59 31.44 -13.02
N PRO A 156 -1.83 30.47 -13.57
CA PRO A 156 -1.36 29.34 -12.78
C PRO A 156 -0.48 29.91 -11.66
N SER A 157 -0.93 29.74 -10.42
CA SER A 157 -0.27 30.32 -9.26
C SER A 157 1.07 29.61 -9.04
N ASN A 158 2.11 30.38 -8.72
CA ASN A 158 3.40 29.85 -8.25
C ASN A 158 3.29 29.02 -6.95
N ASN A 159 2.09 28.92 -6.37
CA ASN A 159 1.81 28.21 -5.12
C ASN A 159 1.60 26.71 -5.31
N SER A 160 1.27 26.25 -6.52
CA SER A 160 1.05 24.82 -6.79
C SER A 160 2.30 23.99 -6.47
N SER A 161 3.49 24.49 -6.80
CA SER A 161 4.75 23.81 -6.50
C SER A 161 5.04 23.71 -5.00
N ALA A 162 4.68 24.71 -4.21
CA ALA A 162 4.88 24.70 -2.76
C ALA A 162 3.87 23.75 -2.07
N ASP A 163 2.61 23.76 -2.50
CA ASP A 163 1.56 22.86 -1.96
C ASP A 163 1.84 21.40 -2.33
N LEU A 164 2.41 21.13 -3.51
CA LEU A 164 2.89 19.80 -3.92
C LEU A 164 4.06 19.31 -3.05
N GLY A 165 4.99 20.20 -2.67
CA GLY A 165 6.07 19.87 -1.73
C GLY A 165 5.53 19.45 -0.36
N VAL A 166 4.60 20.22 0.20
CA VAL A 166 3.96 19.90 1.48
C VAL A 166 3.12 18.62 1.39
N LEU A 167 2.44 18.38 0.27
CA LEU A 167 1.73 17.12 0.04
C LEU A 167 2.69 15.93 0.07
N ASN A 168 3.84 16.04 -0.59
CA ASN A 168 4.84 14.98 -0.61
C ASN A 168 5.40 14.69 0.79
N GLU A 169 5.66 15.72 1.60
CA GLU A 169 6.05 15.56 3.01
C GLU A 169 4.97 14.84 3.82
N CYS A 170 3.69 15.20 3.64
CA CYS A 170 2.58 14.56 4.31
C CYS A 170 2.41 13.09 3.89
N LEU A 171 2.58 12.79 2.60
CA LEU A 171 2.54 11.41 2.09
C LEU A 171 3.70 10.58 2.65
N GLN A 172 4.89 11.17 2.72
CA GLN A 172 6.04 10.53 3.34
C GLN A 172 5.80 10.24 4.82
N GLU A 173 5.27 11.19 5.59
CA GLU A 173 4.92 10.98 7.01
C GLU A 173 3.81 9.94 7.18
N MET A 174 2.80 9.96 6.31
CA MET A 174 1.68 9.01 6.33
C MET A 174 2.14 7.58 6.05
N LEU A 175 3.13 7.39 5.19
CA LEU A 175 3.55 6.08 4.72
C LEU A 175 4.90 5.64 5.31
N ASP A 176 5.53 6.47 6.15
CA ASP A 176 6.83 6.19 6.75
C ASP A 176 6.87 4.82 7.45
N GLY A 177 7.91 4.05 7.16
CA GLY A 177 8.17 2.74 7.75
C GLY A 177 7.24 1.62 7.29
N ILE A 178 6.27 1.85 6.38
CA ILE A 178 5.41 0.78 5.85
C ILE A 178 6.22 -0.28 5.12
N GLN A 179 7.32 0.10 4.47
CA GLN A 179 8.22 -0.80 3.75
C GLN A 179 8.76 -1.91 4.65
N GLU A 180 8.99 -1.63 5.93
CA GLU A 180 9.46 -2.63 6.91
C GLU A 180 8.43 -3.75 7.12
N ASP A 181 7.15 -3.41 7.08
CA ASP A 181 6.07 -4.38 7.24
C ASP A 181 5.95 -5.29 5.99
N PHE A 182 6.29 -4.77 4.80
CA PHE A 182 6.42 -5.57 3.58
C PHE A 182 7.73 -6.38 3.53
N TYR A 183 8.85 -5.83 3.98
CA TYR A 183 10.11 -6.56 4.09
C TYR A 183 9.98 -7.75 5.02
N ALA A 184 9.20 -7.64 6.11
CA ALA A 184 8.96 -8.74 7.02
C ALA A 184 8.33 -9.97 6.32
N ILE A 185 7.41 -9.77 5.37
CA ILE A 185 6.81 -10.88 4.61
C ILE A 185 7.77 -11.43 3.54
N VAL A 186 8.51 -10.55 2.85
CA VAL A 186 9.53 -10.95 1.85
C VAL A 186 10.64 -11.78 2.51
N ASP A 187 11.19 -11.29 3.62
CA ASP A 187 12.24 -11.98 4.37
C ASP A 187 11.75 -13.31 4.95
N TRP A 188 10.48 -13.38 5.38
CA TRP A 188 9.88 -14.62 5.83
C TRP A 188 9.70 -15.62 4.69
N ALA A 189 9.21 -15.18 3.54
CA ALA A 189 9.05 -16.01 2.35
C ALA A 189 10.40 -16.59 1.91
N PHE A 190 11.43 -15.75 1.82
CA PHE A 190 12.79 -16.16 1.51
C PHE A 190 13.36 -17.18 2.52
N LYS A 191 13.13 -16.97 3.82
CA LYS A 191 13.56 -17.91 4.87
C LYS A 191 12.91 -19.29 4.74
N LEU A 192 11.68 -19.36 4.20
CA LEU A 192 10.99 -20.62 3.97
C LEU A 192 11.42 -21.29 2.67
N ASP A 193 11.54 -20.51 1.60
CA ASP A 193 11.95 -20.97 0.29
C ASP A 193 12.67 -19.84 -0.47
N PRO A 194 14.00 -19.91 -0.63
CA PRO A 194 14.76 -18.91 -1.38
C PRO A 194 14.33 -18.75 -2.84
N LEU A 195 13.78 -19.79 -3.48
CA LEU A 195 13.32 -19.72 -4.87
C LEU A 195 12.04 -18.90 -5.02
N SER A 196 11.30 -18.66 -3.92
CA SER A 196 10.15 -17.77 -3.91
C SER A 196 10.50 -16.32 -4.29
N CYS A 197 11.78 -15.93 -4.25
CA CYS A 197 12.22 -14.66 -4.82
C CYS A 197 11.84 -14.49 -6.30
N ILE A 198 11.85 -15.57 -7.10
CA ILE A 198 11.52 -15.50 -8.54
C ILE A 198 10.06 -15.06 -8.77
N PRO A 199 9.04 -15.76 -8.22
CA PRO A 199 7.66 -15.31 -8.37
C PRO A 199 7.40 -13.98 -7.65
N MET A 200 8.04 -13.71 -6.50
CA MET A 200 7.90 -12.41 -5.83
C MET A 200 8.37 -11.26 -6.74
N HIS A 201 9.55 -11.40 -7.38
CA HIS A 201 10.05 -10.42 -8.34
C HIS A 201 9.06 -10.19 -9.49
N GLY A 202 8.56 -11.26 -10.10
CA GLY A 202 7.57 -11.15 -11.20
C GLY A 202 6.20 -10.59 -10.76
N ILE A 203 5.85 -10.66 -9.47
CA ILE A 203 4.69 -9.94 -8.93
C ILE A 203 5.00 -8.45 -8.86
N THR A 204 6.14 -8.06 -8.29
CA THR A 204 6.58 -6.66 -8.15
C THR A 204 6.70 -5.97 -9.49
N ASP A 205 7.35 -6.60 -10.47
CA ASP A 205 7.54 -6.05 -11.83
C ASP A 205 6.22 -5.71 -12.51
N ARG A 206 5.19 -6.55 -12.33
CA ARG A 206 3.85 -6.31 -12.88
C ARG A 206 3.19 -5.08 -12.28
N TYR A 207 3.42 -4.82 -10.99
CA TYR A 207 2.91 -3.61 -10.33
C TYR A 207 3.67 -2.36 -10.76
N ILE A 208 5.00 -2.45 -10.92
CA ILE A 208 5.81 -1.34 -11.45
C ILE A 208 5.37 -0.99 -12.86
N ALA A 209 5.27 -1.98 -13.75
CA ALA A 209 4.85 -1.77 -15.14
C ALA A 209 3.40 -1.26 -15.28
N GLY A 210 2.54 -1.51 -14.28
CA GLY A 210 1.14 -1.11 -14.28
C GLY A 210 0.86 0.30 -13.73
N GLN A 211 1.84 0.99 -13.14
CA GLN A 211 1.62 2.32 -12.55
C GLN A 211 1.46 3.43 -13.60
N LYS A 212 0.51 4.34 -13.35
CA LYS A 212 0.34 5.62 -14.08
C LYS A 212 0.84 6.77 -13.20
N THR A 213 1.58 7.70 -13.80
CA THR A 213 2.55 8.63 -13.18
C THR A 213 2.06 9.65 -12.15
N GLU A 214 0.76 9.92 -12.00
CA GLU A 214 0.33 11.20 -11.37
C GLU A 214 0.15 11.17 -9.84
N VAL A 215 -0.07 10.01 -9.21
CA VAL A 215 -0.17 9.87 -7.73
C VAL A 215 0.69 8.71 -7.21
N ALA A 216 1.47 8.13 -8.12
CA ALA A 216 2.20 6.89 -7.92
C ALA A 216 3.59 7.07 -7.30
N GLY A 217 4.03 8.30 -7.02
CA GLY A 217 5.42 8.58 -6.61
C GLY A 217 5.88 7.74 -5.41
N TYR A 218 5.13 7.75 -4.30
CA TYR A 218 5.52 6.96 -3.12
C TYR A 218 5.36 5.45 -3.35
N VAL A 219 4.28 5.03 -4.02
CA VAL A 219 4.03 3.60 -4.27
C VAL A 219 5.09 3.04 -5.21
N SER A 220 5.60 3.83 -6.16
CA SER A 220 6.77 3.49 -6.98
C SER A 220 7.98 3.25 -6.10
N VAL A 221 8.32 4.20 -5.22
CA VAL A 221 9.46 4.06 -4.30
C VAL A 221 9.35 2.79 -3.45
N LEU A 222 8.16 2.51 -2.90
CA LEU A 222 7.92 1.26 -2.15
C LEU A 222 8.15 0.02 -3.01
N LEU A 223 7.68 -0.01 -4.26
CA LEU A 223 7.87 -1.15 -5.16
C LEU A 223 9.34 -1.31 -5.56
N ASP A 224 10.04 -0.22 -5.86
CA ASP A 224 11.48 -0.21 -6.18
C ASP A 224 12.31 -0.73 -4.99
N ASP A 225 11.94 -0.33 -3.78
CA ASP A 225 12.51 -0.80 -2.52
C ASP A 225 12.29 -2.32 -2.32
N LEU A 226 11.11 -2.82 -2.68
CA LEU A 226 10.80 -4.25 -2.62
C LEU A 226 11.54 -5.06 -3.68
N GLU A 227 11.59 -4.58 -4.92
CA GLU A 227 12.37 -5.18 -6.01
C GLU A 227 13.85 -5.29 -5.62
N SER A 228 14.42 -4.19 -5.10
CA SER A 228 15.79 -4.14 -4.61
C SER A 228 16.03 -5.16 -3.50
N ARG A 229 15.13 -5.25 -2.51
CA ARG A 229 15.23 -6.22 -1.41
C ARG A 229 15.19 -7.67 -1.93
N ILE A 230 14.25 -7.98 -2.84
CA ILE A 230 14.11 -9.32 -3.43
C ILE A 230 15.38 -9.70 -4.20
N THR A 231 15.91 -8.78 -5.00
CA THR A 231 17.14 -8.96 -5.79
C THR A 231 18.35 -9.24 -4.92
N ILE A 232 18.51 -8.51 -3.82
CA ILE A 232 19.60 -8.73 -2.84
C ILE A 232 19.48 -10.13 -2.21
N LEU A 233 18.28 -10.53 -1.80
CA LEU A 233 18.03 -11.85 -1.20
C LEU A 233 18.34 -12.98 -2.17
N PHE A 234 17.88 -12.85 -3.42
CA PHE A 234 18.14 -13.84 -4.47
C PHE A 234 19.64 -13.94 -4.81
N SER A 235 20.31 -12.80 -4.99
CA SER A 235 21.76 -12.75 -5.26
C SER A 235 22.58 -13.41 -4.16
N ARG A 236 22.19 -13.21 -2.90
CA ARG A 236 22.83 -13.87 -1.75
C ARG A 236 22.67 -15.39 -1.80
N HIS A 237 21.49 -15.90 -2.20
CA HIS A 237 21.27 -17.33 -2.35
C HIS A 237 22.13 -17.92 -3.48
N SER A 238 22.14 -17.27 -4.64
CA SER A 238 22.95 -17.68 -5.80
C SER A 238 24.45 -17.69 -5.50
N SER A 239 24.96 -16.69 -4.77
CA SER A 239 26.37 -16.67 -4.33
C SER A 239 26.71 -17.78 -3.34
N LEU A 240 25.74 -18.24 -2.53
CA LEU A 240 25.95 -19.33 -1.58
C LEU A 240 25.99 -20.71 -2.28
N MET A 241 25.29 -20.84 -3.40
CA MET A 241 25.25 -22.07 -4.21
C MET A 241 26.43 -22.24 -5.17
N MET A 242 27.17 -21.17 -5.47
CA MET A 242 28.43 -21.26 -6.22
C MET A 242 29.55 -21.76 -5.31
N PRO A 243 30.10 -22.99 -5.50
CA PRO A 243 31.27 -23.40 -4.74
C PRO A 243 32.43 -22.46 -5.10
N VAL A 244 33.02 -21.83 -4.08
CA VAL A 244 34.32 -21.17 -4.19
C VAL A 244 35.26 -22.18 -4.82
N SER A 245 35.56 -21.99 -6.10
CA SER A 245 36.60 -22.74 -6.78
C SER A 245 37.90 -22.35 -6.09
N ARG A 246 38.34 -23.16 -5.11
CA ARG A 246 39.67 -23.07 -4.53
C ARG A 246 40.66 -23.28 -5.66
N SER A 247 41.17 -22.19 -6.22
CA SER A 247 42.33 -22.20 -7.07
C SER A 247 43.50 -22.73 -6.25
N LYS A 248 43.72 -24.05 -6.30
CA LYS A 248 44.97 -24.65 -5.85
C LYS A 248 46.04 -24.08 -6.77
N SER A 249 46.80 -23.12 -6.23
CA SER A 249 48.07 -22.70 -6.79
C SER A 249 48.91 -23.96 -6.99
N MET A 250 49.06 -24.40 -8.24
CA MET A 250 50.11 -25.31 -8.63
C MET A 250 51.41 -24.51 -8.52
N SER A 251 52.07 -24.68 -7.38
CA SER A 251 53.48 -24.30 -7.25
C SER A 251 54.28 -25.14 -8.22
N VAL A 252 54.85 -24.44 -9.19
CA VAL A 252 55.83 -24.92 -10.16
C VAL A 252 57.00 -25.57 -9.41
N MET A 253 57.39 -26.76 -9.84
CA MET A 253 58.74 -27.31 -9.66
C MET A 253 59.43 -27.30 -11.02
#